data_AF-A0A2W4NMD4-F1
#
_entry.id   AF-A0A2W4NMD4-F1
#
_cell.length_a   1.000
_cell.length_b   1.000
_cell.length_c   1.000
_cell.angle_alpha   90.00
_cell.angle_beta   90.00
_cell.angle_gamma   90.00
#
_symmetry.space_group_name_H-M   'P 1'
#
loop_
_entity.id
_entity.type
_entity.pdbx_description
1 polymer ?
#
loop_
_entity_poly.entity_id
_entity_poly.type
_entity_poly.pdbx_seq_one_letter_code
_entity_poly.pdbx_strand_id
1 'polypeptide(L)'
;MDTKTALWFCIERTFARVFELCLEARAAELVVQQRAAEGRLMRTSSVPPEVLPAVTDTSAAERDRRAAELARDPVFREAHENGADLVALRAELRQVLGELRAKLLEVLAEHEVYYVLFPIVVYCDELMATATRGAVMRWEPMQGEFYEIENGGERFYEVLEERLRQDETHPLVLETFYFCLLDGFTGMYPAGSKQIEEYRERLVARFRPPPLRFPKVEAEPKRTELVPFPRRYYASAAAVVFAVYCVLSWMAGA
;
A
#
# COMPACT_ATOMS: atom_id res chain seq x y z
N MET A 1 -20.58 -26.69 2.05
CA MET A 1 -19.78 -25.49 2.38
C MET A 1 -20.78 -24.43 2.80
N ASP A 2 -20.58 -23.79 3.95
CA ASP A 2 -21.50 -22.75 4.44
C ASP A 2 -21.52 -21.54 3.49
N THR A 3 -22.68 -20.91 3.28
CA THR A 3 -22.88 -19.83 2.30
C THR A 3 -21.97 -18.65 2.59
N LYS A 4 -21.79 -18.29 3.87
CA LYS A 4 -20.83 -17.24 4.28
C LYS A 4 -19.40 -17.60 3.88
N THR A 5 -19.00 -18.87 4.06
CA THR A 5 -17.66 -19.36 3.68
C THR A 5 -17.45 -19.28 2.16
N ALA A 6 -18.48 -19.57 1.37
CA ALA A 6 -18.41 -19.48 -0.09
C ALA A 6 -18.28 -18.03 -0.59
N LEU A 7 -19.03 -17.10 0.00
CA LEU A 7 -18.91 -15.66 -0.29
C LEU A 7 -17.53 -15.13 0.08
N TRP A 8 -17.04 -15.49 1.27
CA TRP A 8 -15.71 -15.08 1.72
C TRP A 8 -14.61 -15.59 0.79
N PHE A 9 -14.69 -16.84 0.35
CA PHE A 9 -13.76 -17.38 -0.65
C PHE A 9 -13.77 -16.61 -1.98
N CYS A 10 -14.95 -16.11 -2.39
CA CYS A 10 -15.05 -15.27 -3.59
C CYS A 10 -14.37 -13.92 -3.39
N ILE A 11 -14.55 -13.29 -2.22
CA ILE A 11 -13.86 -12.06 -1.85
C ILE A 11 -12.35 -12.30 -1.80
N GLU A 12 -11.87 -13.32 -1.08
CA GLU A 12 -10.45 -13.67 -1.02
C GLU A 12 -9.84 -13.87 -2.41
N ARG A 13 -10.55 -14.56 -3.31
CA ARG A 13 -10.10 -14.75 -4.69
C ARG A 13 -10.01 -13.44 -5.46
N THR A 14 -10.95 -12.52 -5.26
CA THR A 14 -10.90 -11.17 -5.86
C THR A 14 -9.67 -10.42 -5.35
N PHE A 15 -9.43 -10.39 -4.03
CA PHE A 15 -8.24 -9.74 -3.46
C PHE A 15 -6.94 -10.36 -3.97
N ALA A 16 -6.86 -11.70 -4.07
CA ALA A 16 -5.71 -12.37 -4.64
C ALA A 16 -5.48 -11.99 -6.11
N ARG A 17 -6.54 -11.84 -6.91
CA ARG A 17 -6.38 -11.40 -8.31
C ARG A 17 -5.95 -9.93 -8.39
N VAL A 18 -6.52 -9.05 -7.56
CA VAL A 18 -6.11 -7.64 -7.45
C VAL A 18 -4.64 -7.52 -7.05
N PHE A 19 -4.19 -8.36 -6.11
CA PHE A 19 -2.80 -8.42 -5.70
C PHE A 19 -1.87 -8.74 -6.89
N GLU A 20 -2.19 -9.76 -7.68
CA GLU A 20 -1.38 -10.13 -8.84
C GLU A 20 -1.40 -9.04 -9.92
N LEU A 21 -2.54 -8.37 -10.17
CA LEU A 21 -2.61 -7.22 -11.08
C LEU A 21 -1.73 -6.05 -10.61
N CYS A 22 -1.74 -5.75 -9.31
CA CYS A 22 -0.88 -4.71 -8.73
C CYS A 22 0.60 -5.07 -8.84
N LEU A 23 0.93 -6.35 -8.65
CA LEU A 23 2.28 -6.88 -8.77
C LEU A 23 2.79 -6.77 -10.21
N GLU A 24 1.98 -7.16 -11.19
CA GLU A 24 2.28 -7.02 -12.62
C GLU A 24 2.49 -5.56 -13.00
N ALA A 25 1.57 -4.67 -12.59
CA ALA A 25 1.66 -3.24 -12.84
C ALA A 25 2.95 -2.64 -12.23
N ARG A 26 3.25 -2.96 -10.97
CA ARG A 26 4.45 -2.48 -10.28
C ARG A 26 5.73 -3.00 -10.93
N ALA A 27 5.75 -4.28 -11.32
CA ALA A 27 6.88 -4.89 -12.00
C ALA A 27 7.13 -4.21 -13.34
N ALA A 28 6.09 -3.97 -14.14
CA ALA A 28 6.20 -3.28 -15.43
C ALA A 28 6.79 -1.87 -15.29
N GLU A 29 6.35 -1.10 -14.29
CA GLU A 29 6.93 0.21 -14.02
C GLU A 29 8.40 0.16 -13.55
N LEU A 30 8.78 -0.87 -12.79
CA LEU A 30 10.17 -1.09 -12.40
C LEU A 30 11.06 -1.38 -13.62
N VAL A 31 10.56 -2.10 -14.63
CA VAL A 31 11.29 -2.36 -15.88
C VAL A 31 11.65 -1.04 -16.58
N VAL A 32 10.67 -0.14 -16.73
CA VAL A 32 10.89 1.18 -17.35
C VAL A 32 11.89 2.01 -16.55
N GLN A 33 11.76 2.00 -15.21
CA GLN A 33 12.67 2.75 -14.32
C GLN A 33 14.11 2.24 -14.39
N GLN A 34 14.31 0.93 -14.42
CA GLN A 34 15.63 0.30 -14.55
C GLN A 34 16.27 0.65 -15.89
N ARG A 35 15.53 0.54 -17.00
CA ARG A 35 16.01 0.93 -18.33
C ARG A 35 16.39 2.41 -18.40
N ALA A 36 15.58 3.29 -17.80
CA ALA A 36 15.88 4.71 -17.72
C ALA A 36 17.11 5.00 -16.83
N ALA A 37 17.37 4.19 -15.81
CA ALA A 37 18.58 4.27 -14.99
C ALA A 37 19.81 3.79 -15.77
N GLU A 38 19.74 2.66 -16.47
CA GLU A 38 20.81 2.11 -17.32
C GLU A 38 21.19 3.09 -18.45
N GLY A 39 20.21 3.68 -19.12
CA GLY A 39 20.44 4.71 -20.15
C GLY A 39 21.06 5.99 -19.59
N ARG A 40 20.83 6.32 -18.31
CA ARG A 40 21.48 7.43 -17.60
C ARG A 40 22.90 7.10 -17.16
N LEU A 41 23.14 5.88 -16.67
CA LEU A 41 24.48 5.38 -16.33
C LEU A 41 25.42 5.35 -17.53
N MET A 42 24.92 5.09 -18.73
CA MET A 42 25.68 5.22 -19.98
C MET A 42 25.96 6.67 -20.41
N ARG A 43 25.24 7.67 -19.86
CA ARG A 43 25.41 9.10 -20.20
C ARG A 43 26.13 9.93 -19.14
N THR A 44 26.11 9.53 -17.87
CA THR A 44 26.81 10.23 -16.78
C THR A 44 27.13 9.28 -15.64
N SER A 45 28.41 9.18 -15.27
CA SER A 45 28.82 8.67 -13.96
C SER A 45 28.48 9.71 -12.90
N SER A 46 27.38 9.55 -12.16
CA SER A 46 27.31 9.84 -10.72
C SER A 46 25.89 9.69 -10.11
N VAL A 47 25.93 9.20 -8.85
CA VAL A 47 24.94 9.22 -7.76
C VAL A 47 23.72 8.28 -7.87
N PRO A 48 23.54 7.32 -6.93
CA PRO A 48 22.33 6.52 -6.80
C PRO A 48 21.19 7.35 -6.17
N PRO A 49 19.93 7.12 -6.57
CA PRO A 49 18.80 7.80 -5.96
C PRO A 49 18.57 7.34 -4.53
N GLU A 50 18.26 8.30 -3.67
CA GLU A 50 17.89 8.14 -2.27
C GLU A 50 16.58 7.34 -2.16
N VAL A 51 16.66 6.15 -1.55
CA VAL A 51 15.51 5.30 -1.25
C VAL A 51 14.88 5.83 0.04
N LEU A 52 13.71 6.47 -0.08
CA LEU A 52 12.87 6.80 1.06
C LEU A 52 12.52 5.53 1.86
N PRO A 53 12.56 5.59 3.21
CA PRO A 53 12.29 4.41 4.02
C PRO A 53 10.84 3.97 3.84
N ALA A 54 10.67 2.73 3.39
CA ALA A 54 9.37 2.08 3.30
C ALA A 54 8.70 2.04 4.67
N VAL A 55 7.50 2.61 4.75
CA VAL A 55 6.60 2.43 5.90
C VAL A 55 6.26 0.94 5.97
N THR A 56 6.44 0.36 7.15
CA THR A 56 6.32 -1.07 7.41
C THR A 56 4.86 -1.50 7.44
N ASP A 57 4.29 -1.68 6.26
CA ASP A 57 3.21 -2.64 6.06
C ASP A 57 3.80 -3.89 5.40
N THR A 58 3.67 -5.04 6.06
CA THR A 58 4.21 -6.31 5.61
C THR A 58 3.64 -6.70 4.24
N SER A 59 2.39 -6.33 3.93
CA SER A 59 1.75 -6.61 2.64
C SER A 59 2.38 -5.78 1.50
N ALA A 60 2.68 -4.51 1.76
CA ALA A 60 3.26 -3.59 0.77
C ALA A 60 4.71 -3.95 0.46
N ALA A 61 5.50 -4.25 1.49
CA ALA A 61 6.88 -4.69 1.33
C ALA A 61 6.98 -6.01 0.55
N GLU A 62 6.05 -6.95 0.80
CA GLU A 62 5.98 -8.21 0.06
C GLU A 62 5.66 -7.98 -1.43
N ARG A 63 4.69 -7.11 -1.72
CA ARG A 63 4.32 -6.74 -3.09
C ARG A 63 5.50 -6.14 -3.83
N ASP A 64 6.20 -5.18 -3.24
CA ASP A 64 7.37 -4.56 -3.84
C ASP A 64 8.51 -5.57 -4.07
N ARG A 65 8.73 -6.49 -3.11
CA ARG A 65 9.74 -7.55 -3.26
C ARG A 65 9.41 -8.47 -4.44
N ARG A 66 8.18 -9.02 -4.48
CA ARG A 66 7.75 -9.93 -5.56
C ARG A 66 7.71 -9.22 -6.92
N ALA A 67 7.30 -7.95 -6.95
CA ALA A 67 7.33 -7.15 -8.18
C ALA A 67 8.77 -6.93 -8.67
N ALA A 68 9.72 -6.67 -7.76
CA ALA A 68 11.13 -6.54 -8.11
C ALA A 68 11.76 -7.86 -8.60
N GLU A 69 11.28 -9.01 -8.10
CA GLU A 69 11.66 -10.33 -8.61
C GLU A 69 11.10 -10.56 -10.02
N LEU A 70 9.80 -10.31 -10.24
CA LEU A 70 9.16 -10.45 -11.55
C LEU A 70 9.78 -9.51 -12.60
N ALA A 71 10.12 -8.28 -12.22
CA ALA A 71 10.79 -7.33 -13.12
C ALA A 71 12.19 -7.80 -13.57
N ARG A 72 12.79 -8.81 -12.91
CA ARG A 72 14.06 -9.42 -13.36
C ARG A 72 13.84 -10.56 -14.36
N ASP A 73 12.62 -11.03 -14.56
CA ASP A 73 12.34 -12.04 -15.57
C ASP A 73 12.57 -11.46 -16.98
N PRO A 74 13.39 -12.08 -17.85
CA PRO A 74 13.65 -11.59 -19.20
C PRO A 74 12.40 -11.55 -20.09
N VAL A 75 11.53 -12.56 -20.00
CA VAL A 75 10.30 -12.66 -20.80
C VAL A 75 9.32 -11.59 -20.38
N PHE A 76 9.17 -11.36 -19.07
CA PHE A 76 8.32 -10.29 -18.55
C PHE A 76 8.80 -8.91 -18.99
N ARG A 77 10.12 -8.68 -18.94
CA ARG A 77 10.75 -7.41 -19.37
C ARG A 77 10.51 -7.09 -20.83
N GLU A 78 10.63 -8.09 -21.71
CA GLU A 78 10.37 -7.92 -23.14
C GLU A 78 8.89 -7.57 -23.40
N ALA A 79 7.97 -8.25 -22.71
CA ALA A 79 6.53 -7.99 -22.83
C ALA A 79 6.09 -6.60 -22.32
N HIS A 80 6.82 -6.03 -21.34
CA HIS A 80 6.46 -4.78 -20.66
C HIS A 80 7.49 -3.66 -20.88
N GLU A 81 8.10 -3.61 -22.07
CA GLU A 81 9.15 -2.63 -22.38
C GLU A 81 8.71 -1.15 -22.23
N ASN A 82 7.41 -0.89 -22.34
CA ASN A 82 6.79 0.44 -22.30
C ASN A 82 6.05 0.72 -20.98
N GLY A 83 6.16 -0.16 -19.98
CA GLY A 83 5.48 -0.05 -18.70
C GLY A 83 4.14 -0.76 -18.66
N ALA A 84 3.34 -0.43 -17.65
CA ALA A 84 2.05 -1.07 -17.42
C ALA A 84 1.00 -0.62 -18.45
N ASP A 85 0.29 -1.57 -19.06
CA ASP A 85 -0.89 -1.27 -19.87
C ASP A 85 -2.09 -0.97 -18.95
N LEU A 86 -2.27 0.31 -18.64
CA LEU A 86 -3.33 0.77 -17.75
C LEU A 86 -4.74 0.50 -18.28
N VAL A 87 -4.91 0.44 -19.61
CA VAL A 87 -6.20 0.15 -20.23
C VAL A 87 -6.56 -1.32 -20.02
N ALA A 88 -5.61 -2.22 -20.28
CA ALA A 88 -5.77 -3.65 -20.02
C ALA A 88 -6.00 -3.92 -18.53
N LEU A 89 -5.20 -3.32 -17.65
CA LEU A 89 -5.34 -3.47 -16.19
C LEU A 89 -6.71 -2.99 -15.69
N ARG A 90 -7.21 -1.85 -16.17
CA ARG A 90 -8.55 -1.34 -15.81
C ARG A 90 -9.66 -2.23 -16.37
N ALA A 91 -9.51 -2.77 -17.57
CA ALA A 91 -10.46 -3.71 -18.14
C ALA A 91 -10.54 -5.02 -17.32
N GLU A 92 -9.40 -5.58 -16.96
CA GLU A 92 -9.32 -6.78 -16.12
C GLU A 92 -9.90 -6.55 -14.73
N LEU A 93 -9.55 -5.43 -14.08
CA LEU A 93 -10.09 -5.10 -12.76
C LEU A 93 -11.62 -4.94 -12.81
N ARG A 94 -12.17 -4.31 -13.86
CA ARG A 94 -13.63 -4.22 -14.08
C ARG A 94 -14.27 -5.59 -14.22
N GLN A 95 -13.64 -6.51 -14.94
CA GLN A 95 -14.13 -7.89 -15.06
C GLN A 95 -14.15 -8.59 -13.70
N VAL A 96 -13.05 -8.52 -12.94
CA VAL A 96 -12.92 -9.16 -11.62
C VAL A 96 -13.98 -8.62 -10.64
N LEU A 97 -14.19 -7.30 -10.62
CA LEU A 97 -15.20 -6.67 -9.77
C LEU A 97 -16.63 -7.02 -10.23
N GLY A 98 -16.87 -7.12 -11.54
CA GLY A 98 -18.14 -7.55 -12.11
C GLY A 98 -18.49 -9.00 -11.75
N GLU A 99 -17.50 -9.90 -11.83
CA GLU A 99 -17.65 -11.30 -11.41
C GLU A 99 -17.95 -11.42 -9.92
N LEU A 100 -17.25 -10.62 -9.07
CA LEU A 100 -17.54 -10.57 -7.65
C LEU A 100 -18.97 -10.07 -7.39
N ARG A 101 -19.39 -8.98 -8.05
CA ARG A 101 -20.75 -8.44 -7.93
C ARG A 101 -21.81 -9.49 -8.24
N ALA A 102 -21.66 -10.22 -9.35
CA ALA A 102 -22.60 -11.26 -9.75
C ALA A 102 -22.77 -12.32 -8.66
N LYS A 103 -21.66 -12.81 -8.08
CA LYS A 103 -21.70 -13.80 -7.00
C LYS A 103 -22.27 -13.27 -5.69
N LEU A 104 -22.01 -12.01 -5.35
CA LEU A 104 -22.58 -11.40 -4.15
C LEU A 104 -24.12 -11.27 -4.29
N LEU A 105 -24.62 -10.92 -5.48
CA LEU A 105 -26.06 -10.79 -5.77
C LEU A 105 -26.83 -12.12 -5.74
N GLU A 106 -26.14 -13.26 -5.81
CA GLU A 106 -26.78 -14.58 -5.64
C GLU A 106 -27.25 -14.82 -4.19
N VAL A 107 -26.70 -14.07 -3.22
CA VAL A 107 -26.92 -14.32 -1.79
C VAL A 107 -27.40 -13.07 -1.04
N LEU A 108 -26.89 -11.89 -1.39
CA LEU A 108 -27.12 -10.65 -0.66
C LEU A 108 -28.09 -9.74 -1.39
N ALA A 109 -28.77 -8.88 -0.63
CA ALA A 109 -29.58 -7.83 -1.22
C ALA A 109 -28.69 -6.77 -1.89
N GLU A 110 -29.20 -6.09 -2.93
CA GLU A 110 -28.40 -5.15 -3.72
C GLU A 110 -27.75 -4.02 -2.88
N HIS A 111 -28.43 -3.54 -1.85
CA HIS A 111 -27.90 -2.54 -0.95
C HIS A 111 -26.73 -3.07 -0.10
N GLU A 112 -26.72 -4.35 0.29
CA GLU A 112 -25.58 -4.96 1.00
C GLU A 112 -24.41 -5.19 0.05
N VAL A 113 -24.68 -5.61 -1.19
CA VAL A 113 -23.67 -5.75 -2.24
C VAL A 113 -22.96 -4.42 -2.49
N TYR A 114 -23.71 -3.31 -2.49
CA TYR A 114 -23.13 -1.96 -2.56
C TYR A 114 -22.10 -1.74 -1.43
N TYR A 115 -22.47 -2.01 -0.18
CA TYR A 115 -21.59 -1.78 0.98
C TYR A 115 -20.41 -2.74 1.07
N VAL A 116 -20.47 -3.91 0.42
CA VAL A 116 -19.33 -4.82 0.28
C VAL A 116 -18.40 -4.36 -0.85
N LEU A 117 -18.92 -4.02 -2.02
CA LEU A 117 -18.08 -3.64 -3.17
C LEU A 117 -17.45 -2.27 -3.03
N PHE A 118 -18.14 -1.32 -2.41
CA PHE A 118 -17.66 0.04 -2.24
C PHE A 118 -16.24 0.13 -1.65
N PRO A 119 -15.96 -0.44 -0.45
CA PRO A 119 -14.61 -0.41 0.12
C PRO A 119 -13.58 -1.17 -0.73
N ILE A 120 -13.99 -2.19 -1.48
CA ILE A 120 -13.09 -2.95 -2.36
C ILE A 120 -12.65 -2.08 -3.55
N VAL A 121 -13.58 -1.37 -4.19
CA VAL A 121 -13.27 -0.49 -5.34
C VAL A 121 -12.33 0.64 -4.91
N VAL A 122 -12.65 1.32 -3.82
CA VAL A 122 -11.81 2.42 -3.30
C VAL A 122 -10.43 1.89 -2.92
N TYR A 123 -10.36 0.70 -2.31
CA TYR A 123 -9.10 0.03 -2.02
C TYR A 123 -8.29 -0.27 -3.29
N CYS A 124 -8.92 -0.83 -4.32
CA CYS A 124 -8.26 -1.13 -5.59
C CYS A 124 -7.71 0.13 -6.25
N ASP A 125 -8.44 1.25 -6.20
CA ASP A 125 -7.96 2.52 -6.74
C ASP A 125 -6.69 3.03 -6.03
N GLU A 126 -6.65 2.95 -4.70
CA GLU A 126 -5.46 3.32 -3.91
C GLU A 126 -4.26 2.41 -4.23
N LEU A 127 -4.52 1.10 -4.37
CA LEU A 127 -3.48 0.14 -4.71
C LEU A 127 -2.92 0.38 -6.11
N MET A 128 -3.78 0.53 -7.12
CA MET A 128 -3.36 0.72 -8.50
C MET A 128 -2.63 2.05 -8.67
N ALA A 129 -3.13 3.13 -8.07
CA ALA A 129 -2.43 4.41 -8.06
C ALA A 129 -1.04 4.33 -7.41
N THR A 130 -0.87 3.46 -6.41
CA THR A 130 0.43 3.20 -5.79
C THR A 130 1.33 2.33 -6.66
N ALA A 131 0.80 1.25 -7.23
CA ALA A 131 1.53 0.31 -8.07
C ALA A 131 2.07 0.98 -9.35
N THR A 132 1.27 1.85 -9.97
CA THR A 132 1.60 2.56 -11.20
C THR A 132 2.24 3.92 -10.93
N ARG A 133 2.76 4.16 -9.72
CA ARG A 133 3.40 5.44 -9.39
C ARG A 133 4.64 5.66 -10.24
N GLY A 134 4.63 6.73 -11.02
CA GLY A 134 5.70 7.07 -11.96
C GLY A 134 5.43 6.66 -13.40
N ALA A 135 4.31 5.99 -13.67
CA ALA A 135 3.84 5.69 -15.02
C ALA A 135 3.59 6.99 -15.81
N VAL A 136 3.74 6.91 -17.14
CA VAL A 136 3.52 8.04 -18.06
C VAL A 136 2.06 8.50 -18.00
N MET A 137 1.14 7.54 -17.97
CA MET A 137 -0.28 7.80 -17.78
C MET A 137 -0.64 7.60 -16.31
N ARG A 138 -1.57 8.40 -15.80
CA ARG A 138 -2.08 8.22 -14.43
C ARG A 138 -3.19 7.18 -14.44
N TRP A 139 -3.26 6.40 -13.36
CA TRP A 139 -4.43 5.58 -13.09
C TRP A 139 -5.67 6.47 -12.99
N GLU A 140 -6.64 6.22 -13.85
CA GLU A 140 -7.97 6.81 -13.73
C GLU A 140 -8.73 6.00 -12.67
N PRO A 141 -9.26 6.62 -11.59
CA PRO A 141 -9.97 5.87 -10.56
C PRO A 141 -11.29 5.25 -11.06
N MET A 142 -11.67 4.10 -10.52
CA MET A 142 -12.94 3.41 -10.79
C MET A 142 -14.07 3.92 -9.89
N GLN A 143 -13.75 4.45 -8.72
CA GLN A 143 -14.71 5.04 -7.77
C GLN A 143 -15.60 6.12 -8.40
N GLY A 144 -15.08 6.93 -9.34
CA GLY A 144 -15.85 7.95 -10.05
C GLY A 144 -16.86 7.35 -11.02
N GLU A 145 -16.50 6.24 -11.66
CA GLU A 145 -17.37 5.52 -12.60
C GLU A 145 -18.47 4.74 -11.87
N PHE A 146 -18.13 4.05 -10.77
CA PHE A 146 -19.07 3.17 -10.09
C PHE A 146 -19.91 3.86 -9.01
N TYR A 147 -19.41 4.95 -8.43
CA TYR A 147 -20.04 5.59 -7.28
C TYR A 147 -20.16 7.10 -7.41
N GLU A 148 -19.73 7.69 -8.53
CA GLU A 148 -19.78 9.14 -8.76
C GLU A 148 -19.07 9.95 -7.67
N ILE A 149 -17.94 9.43 -7.16
CA ILE A 149 -17.12 10.10 -6.15
C ILE A 149 -15.67 10.30 -6.58
N GLU A 150 -15.04 11.34 -6.05
CA GLU A 150 -13.62 11.64 -6.24
C GLU A 150 -12.80 11.42 -4.96
N ASN A 151 -13.43 11.59 -3.79
CA ASN A 151 -12.79 11.51 -2.47
C ASN A 151 -13.05 10.17 -1.76
N GLY A 152 -12.81 9.03 -2.43
CA GLY A 152 -13.11 7.72 -1.83
C GLY A 152 -12.37 7.44 -0.53
N GLY A 153 -11.15 7.96 -0.36
CA GLY A 153 -10.40 7.82 0.88
C GLY A 153 -11.11 8.42 2.11
N GLU A 154 -11.87 9.50 1.93
CA GLU A 154 -12.70 10.10 2.98
C GLU A 154 -14.04 9.36 3.10
N ARG A 155 -14.70 9.13 1.96
CA ARG A 155 -15.98 8.40 1.90
C ARG A 155 -15.91 7.00 2.50
N PHE A 156 -14.76 6.33 2.40
CA PHE A 156 -14.51 5.04 3.03
C PHE A 156 -14.79 5.10 4.53
N TYR A 157 -14.21 6.07 5.24
CA TYR A 157 -14.35 6.17 6.69
C TYR A 157 -15.72 6.71 7.09
N GLU A 158 -16.34 7.58 6.29
CA GLU A 158 -17.72 8.02 6.50
C GLU A 158 -18.69 6.83 6.47
N VAL A 159 -18.62 6.01 5.41
CA VAL A 159 -19.47 4.82 5.26
C VAL A 159 -19.17 3.81 6.36
N LEU A 160 -17.90 3.59 6.70
CA LEU A 160 -17.51 2.72 7.82
C LEU A 160 -18.13 3.18 9.13
N GLU A 161 -18.09 4.47 9.45
CA GLU A 161 -18.66 5.03 10.67
C GLU A 161 -20.19 4.88 10.71
N GLU A 162 -20.87 5.11 9.59
CA GLU A 162 -22.30 4.83 9.46
C GLU A 162 -22.64 3.36 9.71
N ARG A 163 -21.87 2.44 9.11
CA ARG A 163 -22.09 1.01 9.25
C ARG A 163 -21.79 0.50 10.66
N LEU A 164 -20.78 1.05 11.33
CA LEU A 164 -20.45 0.71 12.72
C LEU A 164 -21.54 1.14 13.71
N ARG A 165 -22.26 2.24 13.43
CA ARG A 165 -23.38 2.71 14.26
C ARG A 165 -24.65 1.89 14.10
N GLN A 166 -24.77 1.14 13.01
CA GLN A 166 -25.95 0.33 12.73
C GLN A 166 -25.75 -1.10 13.25
N ASP A 167 -26.56 -1.48 14.24
CA ASP A 167 -26.44 -2.80 14.87
C ASP A 167 -26.77 -3.95 13.92
N GLU A 168 -27.64 -3.70 12.94
CA GLU A 168 -28.09 -4.66 11.92
C GLU A 168 -27.15 -4.79 10.72
N THR A 169 -26.02 -4.07 10.70
CA THR A 169 -25.08 -4.16 9.59
C THR A 169 -24.59 -5.59 9.39
N HIS A 170 -24.71 -6.09 8.16
CA HIS A 170 -24.29 -7.43 7.80
C HIS A 170 -22.79 -7.65 8.09
N PRO A 171 -22.40 -8.76 8.76
CA PRO A 171 -21.01 -8.99 9.16
C PRO A 171 -20.01 -8.93 8.00
N LEU A 172 -20.39 -9.41 6.82
CA LEU A 172 -19.53 -9.40 5.63
C LEU A 172 -19.11 -7.98 5.21
N VAL A 173 -19.97 -6.98 5.43
CA VAL A 173 -19.63 -5.57 5.15
C VAL A 173 -18.48 -5.15 6.05
N LEU A 174 -18.63 -5.36 7.37
CA LEU A 174 -17.60 -5.02 8.36
C LEU A 174 -16.30 -5.81 8.16
N GLU A 175 -16.41 -7.10 7.83
CA GLU A 175 -15.28 -7.97 7.49
C GLU A 175 -14.50 -7.44 6.28
N THR A 176 -15.21 -6.93 5.27
CA THR A 176 -14.57 -6.35 4.06
C THR A 176 -13.82 -5.06 4.38
N PHE A 177 -14.43 -4.15 5.16
CA PHE A 177 -13.74 -2.94 5.64
C PHE A 177 -12.49 -3.27 6.45
N TYR A 178 -12.62 -4.21 7.38
CA TYR A 178 -11.50 -4.68 8.19
C TYR A 178 -10.39 -5.26 7.32
N PHE A 179 -10.74 -6.04 6.30
CA PHE A 179 -9.78 -6.63 5.39
C PHE A 179 -9.01 -5.58 4.59
N CYS A 180 -9.71 -4.59 4.00
CA CYS A 180 -9.05 -3.48 3.31
C CYS A 180 -8.06 -2.76 4.24
N LEU A 181 -8.49 -2.44 5.46
CA LEU A 181 -7.61 -1.79 6.44
C LEU A 181 -6.40 -2.68 6.75
N LEU A 182 -6.61 -3.96 7.02
CA LEU A 182 -5.53 -4.89 7.39
C LEU A 182 -4.50 -5.08 6.27
N ASP A 183 -4.93 -5.06 5.01
CA ASP A 183 -4.05 -5.19 3.84
C ASP A 183 -3.32 -3.89 3.46
N GLY A 184 -3.59 -2.80 4.21
CA GLY A 184 -2.82 -1.56 4.15
C GLY A 184 -3.54 -0.39 3.51
N PHE A 185 -4.88 -0.43 3.39
CA PHE A 185 -5.65 0.75 2.99
C PHE A 185 -5.47 1.88 4.01
N THR A 186 -5.16 3.07 3.49
CA THR A 186 -4.91 4.28 4.28
C THR A 186 -6.00 5.33 4.07
N GLY A 187 -6.43 5.56 2.84
CA GLY A 187 -7.42 6.56 2.48
C GLY A 187 -6.99 7.97 2.90
N MET A 188 -7.86 8.68 3.62
CA MET A 188 -7.57 10.04 4.09
C MET A 188 -6.53 10.11 5.22
N TYR A 189 -6.23 9.00 5.90
CA TYR A 189 -5.33 9.00 7.03
C TYR A 189 -3.91 8.58 6.63
N PRO A 190 -2.86 9.09 7.31
CA PRO A 190 -1.51 8.59 7.11
C PRO A 190 -1.37 7.11 7.51
N ALA A 191 -0.49 6.39 6.79
CA ALA A 191 -0.12 5.03 7.14
C ALA A 191 0.39 4.95 8.61
N GLY A 192 -0.09 3.95 9.36
CA GLY A 192 0.26 3.78 10.77
C GLY A 192 -0.36 4.81 11.72
N SER A 193 -1.35 5.58 11.28
CA SER A 193 -2.07 6.50 12.16
C SER A 193 -2.88 5.75 13.22
N LYS A 194 -3.05 6.37 14.39
CA LYS A 194 -3.85 5.80 15.49
C LYS A 194 -5.31 5.59 15.09
N GLN A 195 -5.83 6.45 14.22
CA GLN A 195 -7.19 6.39 13.71
C GLN A 195 -7.46 5.06 12.99
N ILE A 196 -6.53 4.59 12.16
CA ILE A 196 -6.67 3.30 11.45
C ILE A 196 -6.76 2.15 12.46
N GLU A 197 -5.89 2.15 13.48
CA GLU A 197 -5.92 1.12 14.52
C GLU A 197 -7.21 1.16 15.36
N GLU A 198 -7.69 2.35 15.71
CA GLU A 198 -8.97 2.51 16.42
C GLU A 198 -10.15 1.94 15.61
N TYR A 199 -10.20 2.18 14.29
CA TYR A 199 -11.21 1.58 13.43
C TYR A 199 -11.09 0.06 13.35
N ARG A 200 -9.87 -0.48 13.25
CA ARG A 200 -9.62 -1.93 13.26
C ARG A 200 -10.11 -2.57 14.57
N GLU A 201 -9.83 -1.95 15.72
CA GLU A 201 -10.30 -2.44 17.03
C GLU A 201 -11.83 -2.43 17.13
N ARG A 202 -12.48 -1.34 16.71
CA ARG A 202 -13.94 -1.22 16.69
C ARG A 202 -14.60 -2.26 15.78
N LEU A 203 -13.97 -2.59 14.65
CA LEU A 203 -14.43 -3.63 13.74
C LEU A 203 -14.35 -5.02 14.38
N VAL A 204 -13.22 -5.38 14.99
CA VAL A 204 -13.02 -6.67 15.67
C VAL A 204 -13.95 -6.84 16.88
N ALA A 205 -14.39 -5.74 17.49
CA ALA A 205 -15.41 -5.80 18.54
C ALA A 205 -16.81 -6.23 18.02
N ARG A 206 -17.09 -6.06 16.72
CA ARG A 206 -18.39 -6.36 16.08
C ARG A 206 -18.49 -7.76 15.49
N PHE A 207 -17.36 -8.39 15.17
CA PHE A 207 -17.34 -9.75 14.63
C PHE A 207 -16.05 -10.48 15.03
N ARG A 208 -16.08 -11.82 15.06
CA ARG A 208 -14.83 -12.59 15.17
C ARG A 208 -14.19 -12.68 13.79
N PRO A 209 -13.00 -12.11 13.57
CA PRO A 209 -12.34 -12.22 12.28
C PRO A 209 -12.09 -13.69 11.95
N PRO A 210 -12.35 -14.14 10.71
CA PRO A 210 -11.94 -15.47 10.29
C PRO A 210 -10.41 -15.60 10.47
N PRO A 211 -9.88 -16.80 10.76
CA PRO A 211 -8.43 -17.01 10.79
C PRO A 211 -7.90 -16.75 9.38
N LEU A 212 -7.32 -15.57 9.19
CA LEU A 212 -6.76 -15.13 7.92
C LEU A 212 -5.62 -16.07 7.53
N ARG A 213 -5.70 -16.64 6.32
CA ARG A 213 -4.65 -17.49 5.73
C ARG A 213 -3.71 -16.70 4.85
N PHE A 214 -3.44 -15.45 5.19
CA PHE A 214 -2.28 -14.76 4.64
C PHE A 214 -1.08 -15.14 5.51
N PRO A 215 0.11 -15.37 4.93
CA PRO A 215 1.30 -15.53 5.75
C PRO A 215 1.47 -14.24 6.54
N LYS A 216 1.06 -14.27 7.81
CA LYS A 216 1.48 -13.29 8.79
C LYS A 216 2.97 -13.57 8.98
N VAL A 217 3.81 -12.97 8.14
CA VAL A 217 5.23 -12.93 8.39
C VAL A 217 5.34 -12.13 9.68
N GLU A 218 5.60 -12.83 10.78
CA GLU A 218 5.96 -12.20 12.04
C GLU A 218 7.01 -11.15 11.69
N ALA A 219 6.68 -9.88 11.93
CA ALA A 219 7.61 -8.81 11.71
C ALA A 219 8.84 -9.13 12.54
N GLU A 220 9.92 -9.59 11.89
CA GLU A 220 11.19 -9.71 12.58
C GLU A 220 11.47 -8.34 13.18
N PRO A 221 11.79 -8.25 14.47
CA PRO A 221 12.10 -6.98 15.08
C PRO A 221 13.25 -6.40 14.28
N LYS A 222 12.96 -5.37 13.47
CA LYS A 222 13.93 -4.66 12.66
C LYS A 222 14.98 -4.17 13.64
N ARG A 223 16.10 -4.88 13.75
CA ARG A 223 17.23 -4.46 14.56
C ARG A 223 17.57 -3.07 14.04
N THR A 224 17.26 -2.06 14.82
CA THR A 224 17.75 -0.72 14.58
C THR A 224 19.27 -0.87 14.56
N GLU A 225 19.86 -0.84 13.36
CA GLU A 225 21.28 -0.62 13.24
C GLU A 225 21.54 0.74 13.88
N LEU A 226 22.00 0.68 15.13
CA LEU A 226 22.51 1.83 15.84
C LEU A 226 23.68 2.34 15.01
N VAL A 227 23.42 3.35 14.19
CA VAL A 227 24.44 4.04 13.40
C VAL A 227 25.56 4.40 14.39
N PRO A 228 26.79 3.90 14.20
CA PRO A 228 27.85 4.11 15.17
C PRO A 228 28.08 5.61 15.33
N PHE A 229 27.83 6.11 16.54
CA PHE A 229 27.89 7.54 16.84
C PHE A 229 29.28 8.08 16.43
N PRO A 230 29.40 9.13 15.58
CA PRO A 230 30.67 9.59 15.03
C PRO A 230 31.52 10.35 16.07
N ARG A 231 32.04 9.62 17.07
CA ARG A 231 32.80 10.13 18.23
C ARG A 231 33.98 11.02 17.84
N ARG A 232 34.63 10.72 16.70
CA ARG A 232 35.78 11.49 16.20
C ARG A 232 35.40 12.93 15.83
N TYR A 233 34.21 13.13 15.24
CA TYR A 233 33.72 14.45 14.85
C TYR A 233 33.48 15.35 16.07
N TYR A 234 32.79 14.83 17.09
CA TYR A 234 32.54 15.56 18.32
C TYR A 234 33.81 15.83 19.13
N ALA A 235 34.77 14.89 19.14
CA ALA A 235 36.08 15.12 19.77
C ALA A 235 36.86 16.25 19.07
N SER A 236 36.87 16.28 17.73
CA SER A 236 37.50 17.39 17.00
C SER A 236 36.81 18.72 17.24
N ALA A 237 35.47 18.75 17.27
CA ALA A 237 34.72 19.97 17.56
C ALA A 237 35.00 20.49 18.97
N ALA A 238 35.02 19.61 19.97
CA ALA A 238 35.35 19.98 21.35
C ALA A 238 36.78 20.52 21.49
N ALA A 239 37.76 19.92 20.79
CA ALA A 239 39.14 20.39 20.78
C ALA A 239 39.27 21.79 20.16
N VAL A 240 38.54 22.06 19.07
CA VAL A 240 38.51 23.39 18.43
C VAL A 240 37.89 24.43 19.37
N VAL A 241 36.76 24.11 19.99
CA VAL A 241 36.10 25.01 20.96
C VAL A 241 37.02 25.30 22.13
N PHE A 242 37.71 24.29 22.67
CA PHE A 242 38.67 24.46 23.75
C PHE A 242 39.87 25.32 23.34
N ALA A 243 40.44 25.08 22.16
CA ALA A 243 41.55 25.88 21.64
C ALA A 243 41.15 27.35 21.47
N VAL A 244 39.97 27.61 20.89
CA VAL A 244 39.43 28.98 20.76
C VAL A 244 39.23 29.61 22.14
N TYR A 245 38.67 28.88 23.11
CA TYR A 245 38.51 29.37 24.48
C TYR A 245 39.86 29.73 25.11
N CYS A 246 40.88 28.88 24.99
CA CYS A 246 42.22 29.17 25.52
C CYS A 246 42.84 30.42 24.87
N VAL A 247 42.69 30.58 23.55
CA VAL A 247 43.20 31.77 22.83
C VAL A 247 42.49 33.04 23.30
N LEU A 248 41.16 33.01 23.40
CA LEU A 248 40.37 34.15 23.88
C LEU A 248 40.70 34.48 25.34
N SER A 249 40.89 33.47 26.19
CA SER A 249 41.24 33.64 27.60
C SER A 249 42.65 34.20 27.78
N TRP A 250 43.59 33.82 26.91
CA TRP A 250 44.95 34.35 26.90
C TRP A 250 44.98 35.81 26.43
N MET A 251 44.24 36.15 25.37
CA MET A 251 44.12 37.55 24.91
C MET A 251 43.38 38.46 25.90
N ALA A 252 42.49 37.92 26.72
CA ALA A 252 41.79 38.68 27.75
C ALA A 252 42.59 38.84 29.06
N GLY A 253 43.62 38.01 29.27
CA GLY A 253 44.51 38.05 30.43
C GLY A 253 45.90 38.64 30.17
N ALA A 254 46.22 38.99 28.92
CA ALA A 254 47.41 39.72 28.49
C ALA A 254 47.05 41.18 28.17
#